data_AF-A0A9W5PLD6-F1
#
_entry.id   AF-A0A9W5PLD6-F1
#
_cell.length_a   1.000
_cell.length_b   1.000
_cell.length_c   1.000
_cell.angle_alpha   90.00
_cell.angle_beta   90.00
_cell.angle_gamma   90.00
#
_symmetry.space_group_name_H-M   'P 1'
#
loop_
_entity.id
_entity.type
_entity.pdbx_description
1 polymer ?
#
loop_
_entity_poly.entity_id
_entity_poly.type
_entity_poly.pdbx_seq_one_letter_code
_entity_poly.pdbx_strand_id
1 'polypeptide(L)' 'MTTANISWSPVVYDGGIKEYQVFRNGKQVGTSPTATYKDTGLTGDTLYSYQVKAVGKNGLVSLLSEALQVQTEASTGS' A
#
# COMPACT_ATOMS: atom_id res chain seq x y z
N MET A 1 14.63 12.72 0.96
CA MET A 1 13.90 11.47 0.63
C MET A 1 12.47 11.67 1.02
N THR A 2 11.51 11.42 0.12
CA THR A 2 10.08 11.62 0.40
C THR A 2 9.45 10.31 0.89
N THR A 3 8.38 10.42 1.67
CA THR A 3 7.61 9.29 2.20
C THR A 3 6.13 9.47 1.94
N ALA A 4 5.43 8.37 1.68
CA ALA A 4 3.98 8.32 1.61
C ALA A 4 3.44 7.40 2.70
N ASN A 5 2.47 7.87 3.47
CA ASN A 5 1.75 7.06 4.44
C ASN A 5 0.38 6.76 3.83
N ILE A 6 0.10 5.50 3.59
CA ILE A 6 -1.17 5.05 3.05
C ILE A 6 -1.91 4.20 4.08
N SER A 7 -3.21 4.37 4.14
CA SER A 7 -4.13 3.59 4.94
C SER A 7 -5.33 3.20 4.09
N TRP A 8 -5.92 2.05 4.39
CA TRP A 8 -7.08 1.53 3.67
C TRP A 8 -8.04 0.85 4.64
N SER A 9 -9.27 0.63 4.19
CA SER A 9 -10.25 -0.13 4.96
C SER A 9 -9.84 -1.62 4.97
N PRO A 10 -9.66 -2.24 6.15
CA PRO A 10 -9.38 -3.66 6.22
C PRO A 10 -10.56 -4.46 5.68
N VAL A 11 -10.26 -5.53 4.96
CA VAL A 11 -11.28 -6.50 4.52
C VAL A 11 -11.49 -7.55 5.61
N VAL A 12 -12.75 -7.96 5.80
CA VAL A 12 -13.08 -9.02 6.75
C VAL A 12 -12.85 -10.36 6.07
N TYR A 13 -11.92 -11.14 6.61
CA TYR A 13 -11.71 -12.53 6.21
C TYR A 13 -12.13 -13.46 7.32
N ASP A 14 -12.95 -14.45 6.98
CA ASP A 14 -13.24 -15.56 7.87
C ASP A 14 -11.95 -16.37 8.08
N GLY A 15 -11.49 -16.47 9.32
CA GLY A 15 -10.15 -16.99 9.69
C GLY A 15 -9.03 -15.94 9.82
N GLY A 16 -9.31 -14.67 9.53
CA GLY A 16 -8.40 -13.54 9.75
C GLY A 16 -7.33 -13.32 8.69
N ILE A 17 -6.73 -12.14 8.73
CA ILE A 17 -5.68 -11.69 7.82
C ILE A 17 -4.32 -12.17 8.30
N LYS A 18 -3.49 -12.67 7.37
CA LYS A 18 -2.05 -12.91 7.58
C LYS A 18 -1.25 -11.64 7.29
N GLU A 19 -1.46 -11.06 6.11
CA GLU A 19 -0.77 -9.84 5.66
C GLU A 19 -1.54 -9.15 4.54
N TYR A 20 -1.18 -7.91 4.26
CA TYR A 20 -1.55 -7.14 3.08
C TYR A 20 -0.34 -7.00 2.18
N GLN A 21 -0.48 -7.36 0.91
CA GLN A 21 0.53 -7.10 -0.11
C GLN A 21 0.26 -5.72 -0.73
N VAL A 22 1.27 -4.85 -0.72
CA VAL A 22 1.17 -3.47 -1.18
C VAL A 22 1.85 -3.34 -2.54
N PHE A 23 1.12 -2.76 -3.49
CA PHE A 23 1.56 -2.55 -4.86
C PHE A 23 1.65 -1.06 -5.14
N ARG A 24 2.78 -0.62 -5.70
CA ARG A 24 2.99 0.73 -6.22
C ARG A 24 3.18 0.65 -7.73
N ASN A 25 2.35 1.36 -8.49
CA ASN A 25 2.35 1.37 -9.95
C ASN A 25 2.33 -0.07 -10.54
N GLY A 26 1.51 -0.94 -9.93
CA GLY A 26 1.36 -2.34 -10.34
C GLY A 26 2.45 -3.30 -9.86
N LYS A 27 3.54 -2.82 -9.25
CA LYS A 27 4.62 -3.67 -8.70
C LYS A 27 4.50 -3.80 -7.19
N GLN A 28 4.62 -5.01 -6.67
CA GLN A 28 4.67 -5.22 -5.22
C GLN A 28 5.92 -4.53 -4.64
N VAL A 29 5.71 -3.64 -3.66
CA VAL A 29 6.78 -2.90 -2.98
C VAL A 29 7.00 -3.35 -1.54
N GLY A 30 6.03 -4.05 -0.96
CA GLY A 30 6.16 -4.57 0.40
C GLY A 30 4.94 -5.34 0.89
N THR A 31 4.99 -5.74 2.15
CA THR A 31 3.87 -6.32 2.88
C THR A 31 3.66 -5.57 4.20
N SER A 32 2.43 -5.59 4.70
CA SER A 32 2.08 -5.04 6.01
C SER A 32 1.12 -5.96 6.75
N PRO A 33 1.32 -6.24 8.05
CA PRO A 33 0.36 -6.99 8.85
C PRO A 33 -0.90 -6.19 9.19
N THR A 34 -0.84 -4.85 9.07
CA THR A 34 -1.94 -3.93 9.38
C THR A 34 -2.43 -3.21 8.13
N ALA A 35 -3.59 -2.55 8.21
CA ALA A 35 -4.17 -1.80 7.09
C ALA A 35 -3.52 -0.43 6.85
N THR A 36 -2.20 -0.37 7.06
CA THR A 36 -1.37 0.83 6.93
C THR A 36 -0.01 0.45 6.35
N TYR A 37 0.59 1.31 5.55
CA TYR A 37 1.93 1.12 5.02
C TYR A 37 2.65 2.46 4.84
N LYS A 38 3.92 2.49 5.21
CA LYS A 38 4.81 3.63 5.02
C LYS A 38 5.78 3.31 3.89
N ASP A 39 5.56 3.93 2.74
CA ASP A 39 6.50 3.85 1.62
C ASP A 39 7.56 4.94 1.73
N THR A 40 8.82 4.60 1.49
CA THR A 40 9.97 5.48 1.66
C THR A 40 10.88 5.43 0.42
N GLY A 41 11.77 6.42 0.29
CA GLY A 41 12.63 6.53 -0.89
C GLY A 41 11.86 6.94 -2.15
N LEU A 42 10.76 7.68 -1.98
CA LEU A 42 9.98 8.21 -3.08
C LEU A 42 10.63 9.46 -3.66
N THR A 43 10.42 9.67 -4.96
CA THR A 43 10.69 10.92 -5.66
C THR A 43 9.59 11.90 -5.30
N GLY A 44 9.95 13.17 -5.04
CA GLY A 44 8.98 14.25 -4.86
C GLY A 44 8.30 14.62 -6.17
N ASP A 45 7.16 15.30 -6.09
CA ASP A 45 6.35 15.72 -7.25
C ASP A 45 6.08 14.57 -8.24
N THR A 46 5.79 13.39 -7.70
CA THR A 46 5.53 12.19 -8.51
C THR A 46 4.19 11.59 -8.09
N LEU A 47 3.35 11.30 -9.08
CA LEU A 47 2.10 10.59 -8.86
C LEU A 47 2.37 9.10 -8.73
N TYR A 48 1.96 8.53 -7.60
CA TYR A 48 2.03 7.09 -7.34
C TYR A 48 0.62 6.51 -7.21
N SER A 49 0.41 5.35 -7.83
CA SER A 49 -0.81 4.56 -7.69
C SER A 49 -0.54 3.41 -6.72
N TYR A 50 -1.29 3.35 -5.64
CA TYR A 50 -1.21 2.30 -4.64
C TYR A 50 -2.43 1.40 -4.68
N GLN A 51 -2.19 0.10 -4.63
CA GLN A 51 -3.23 -0.92 -4.50
C GLN A 51 -2.79 -1.93 -3.45
N VAL A 52 -3.76 -2.54 -2.79
CA VAL A 52 -3.48 -3.56 -1.79
C VAL A 52 -4.33 -4.79 -2.03
N LYS A 53 -3.83 -5.96 -1.65
CA LYS A 53 -4.66 -7.16 -1.51
C LYS A 53 -4.36 -7.83 -0.19
N ALA A 54 -5.39 -8.41 0.42
CA ALA A 54 -5.29 -9.18 1.64
C ALA A 54 -4.93 -10.62 1.33
N VAL A 55 -4.09 -11.19 2.18
CA VAL A 55 -3.78 -12.62 2.23
C VAL A 55 -4.29 -13.14 3.56
N GLY A 56 -5.27 -14.05 3.53
CA GLY A 56 -5.82 -14.71 4.71
C GLY A 56 -4.88 -15.76 5.30
N LYS A 57 -5.09 -16.12 6.56
CA LYS A 57 -4.31 -17.21 7.22
C LYS A 57 -4.53 -18.58 6.59
N ASN A 58 -5.69 -18.77 5.94
CA ASN A 58 -6.05 -19.96 5.17
C ASN A 58 -5.41 -20.00 3.76
N GLY A 59 -4.62 -18.99 3.39
CA GLY A 59 -3.97 -18.89 2.08
C GLY A 59 -4.84 -18.27 0.97
N LEU A 60 -6.10 -17.88 1.26
CA LEU A 60 -6.94 -17.17 0.30
C LEU A 60 -6.44 -15.74 0.10
N VAL A 61 -6.53 -15.24 -1.14
CA VAL A 61 -6.07 -13.91 -1.51
C VAL A 61 -7.24 -13.10 -2.08
N SER A 62 -7.37 -11.84 -1.67
CA SER A 62 -8.43 -10.96 -2.19
C SER A 62 -8.11 -10.47 -3.60
N LEU A 63 -9.13 -9.91 -4.25
CA LEU A 63 -8.93 -8.96 -5.34
C LEU A 63 -8.11 -7.75 -4.84
N LEU A 64 -7.46 -7.05 -5.77
CA LEU A 64 -6.83 -5.78 -5.49
C LEU A 64 -7.89 -4.74 -5.11
N SER A 65 -7.52 -3.84 -4.19
CA SER A 65 -8.31 -2.66 -3.87
C SER A 65 -8.42 -1.73 -5.07
N GLU A 66 -9.33 -0.76 -4.96
CA GLU A 66 -9.27 0.42 -5.82
C GLU A 66 -7.91 1.12 -5.69
N ALA A 67 -7.49 1.74 -6.78
CA ALA A 67 -6.21 2.44 -6.85
C ALA A 67 -6.29 3.75 -6.07
N LEU A 68 -5.52 3.85 -4.99
CA LEU A 68 -5.31 5.08 -4.26
C LEU A 68 -4.20 5.89 -4.93
N GLN A 69 -4.54 7.06 -5.46
CA GLN A 69 -3.55 7.97 -6.03
C GLN A 69 -2.98 8.87 -4.94
N VAL A 70 -1.66 8.89 -4.82
CA VAL A 70 -0.92 9.75 -3.89
C VAL A 70 0.12 10.52 -4.68
N GLN A 71 -0.01 11.84 -4.70
CA GLN A 71 1.03 12.72 -5.21
C GLN A 71 1.95 13.08 -4.05
N THR A 72 3.24 12.80 -4.20
CA THR A 72 4.25 13.27 -3.25
C THR A 72 4.49 14.75 -3.44
N GLU A 73 4.65 15.49 -2.35
CA GLU A 73 5.09 16.88 -2.43
C GLU A 73 6.49 16.95 -3.03
N ALA A 74 6.78 18.03 -3.75
CA ALA A 74 8.12 18.31 -4.21
C ALA A 74 9.06 18.32 -2.99
N SER A 75 10.20 17.62 -3.10
CA SER A 75 11.24 17.73 -2.09
C SER A 75 11.84 19.14 -2.20
N THR A 76 11.27 20.11 -1.50
CA THR A 76 11.87 21.44 -1.38
C THR A 76 13.13 21.30 -0.54
N GLY A 77 14.25 21.04 -1.22
CA GLY A 77 15.57 21.26 -0.64
C GLY A 77 15.70 22.76 -0.37
N SER A 78 15.77 23.13 0.90
CA SER A 78 16.26 24.46 1.29
C SER A 78 17.78 24.47 1.24
#